data_AF-A0AA38Z9Z2-F1
#
_entry.id   AF-A0AA38Z9Z2-F1
#
_cell.length_a   1.000
_cell.length_b   1.000
_cell.length_c   1.000
_cell.angle_alpha   90.00
_cell.angle_beta   90.00
_cell.angle_gamma   90.00
#
_symmetry.space_group_name_H-M   'P 1'
#
loop_
_entity.id
_entity.type
_entity.pdbx_description
1 polymer ?
#
loop_
_entity_poly.entity_id
_entity_poly.type
_entity_poly.pdbx_seq_one_letter_code
_entity_poly.pdbx_strand_id
1 'polypeptide(L)'
;MEAGAFIGKTSTPDVVVDETWFSDPAVCEKLKTLAEEAAWKFAKENKLDLVAINPGLVIGPLLQPALNTSVEPVLKLINGTQTFPSTTYRWVDVRDVANAHIQAFEVPSANGRYCLVSRVAHCSEVVKILHKLYPTSNLPDK
;
A
#
# COMPACT_ATOMS: atom_id res chain seq x y z
N MET A 1 5.65 -10.25 7.19
CA MET A 1 5.06 -9.95 8.52
C MET A 1 4.67 -8.48 8.46
N GLU A 2 3.40 -8.19 8.14
CA GLU A 2 2.93 -6.80 8.10
C GLU A 2 2.79 -6.29 9.53
N ALA A 3 3.46 -5.19 9.86
CA ALA A 3 3.28 -4.51 11.13
C ALA A 3 1.97 -3.72 11.11
N GLY A 4 0.85 -4.39 11.41
CA GLY A 4 -0.41 -3.76 11.77
C GLY A 4 -0.57 -3.80 13.30
N ALA A 5 -0.89 -2.67 13.94
CA ALA A 5 -1.49 -2.78 15.27
C ALA A 5 -2.94 -3.24 15.12
N PHE A 6 -3.28 -4.24 15.92
CA PHE A 6 -4.65 -4.66 16.14
C PHE A 6 -5.37 -3.59 16.95
N ILE A 7 -6.54 -3.15 16.48
CA ILE A 7 -7.49 -2.41 17.33
C ILE A 7 -7.77 -3.30 18.55
N GLY A 8 -7.85 -2.72 19.76
CA GLY A 8 -7.98 -3.42 21.06
C GLY A 8 -9.24 -4.30 21.26
N LYS A 9 -9.56 -5.16 20.30
CA LYS A 9 -10.52 -6.25 20.38
C LYS A 9 -9.83 -7.41 21.11
N THR A 10 -10.47 -7.92 22.17
CA THR A 10 -10.03 -9.13 22.86
C THR A 10 -10.03 -10.31 21.89
N SER A 11 -8.86 -10.88 21.64
CA SER A 11 -8.70 -12.05 20.77
C SER A 11 -8.90 -13.34 21.57
N THR A 12 -9.83 -14.18 21.13
CA THR A 12 -9.95 -15.58 21.54
C THR A 12 -9.46 -16.48 20.39
N PRO A 13 -9.07 -17.74 20.65
CA PRO A 13 -8.46 -18.62 19.64
C PRO A 13 -9.28 -18.85 18.36
N ASP A 14 -10.60 -18.63 18.43
CA ASP A 14 -11.55 -18.91 17.34
C ASP A 14 -11.84 -17.69 16.44
N VAL A 15 -11.17 -16.56 16.68
CA VAL A 15 -11.43 -15.32 15.94
C VAL A 15 -10.66 -15.29 14.63
N VAL A 16 -11.39 -15.21 13.52
CA VAL A 16 -10.82 -14.93 12.20
C VAL A 16 -10.38 -13.46 12.17
N VAL A 17 -9.06 -13.24 12.09
CA VAL A 17 -8.48 -11.92 11.88
C VAL A 17 -8.65 -11.55 10.41
N ASP A 18 -9.42 -10.50 10.16
CA ASP A 18 -9.68 -9.97 8.82
C ASP A 18 -9.22 -8.50 8.69
N GLU A 19 -9.46 -7.90 7.53
CA GLU A 19 -9.04 -6.53 7.22
C GLU A 19 -9.73 -5.44 8.07
N THR A 20 -10.76 -5.79 8.87
CA THR A 20 -11.40 -4.88 9.84
C THR A 20 -10.63 -4.74 11.16
N TRP A 21 -9.48 -5.40 11.28
CA TRP A 21 -8.62 -5.38 12.46
C TRP A 21 -7.48 -4.35 12.40
N PHE A 22 -7.32 -3.65 11.27
CA PHE A 22 -6.24 -2.68 11.09
C PHE A 22 -6.55 -1.30 11.71
N SER A 23 -5.53 -0.70 12.32
CA SER A 23 -5.58 0.58 13.05
C SER A 23 -5.79 1.83 12.18
N ASP A 24 -6.16 2.93 12.83
CA ASP A 24 -6.18 4.31 12.29
C ASP A 24 -4.95 4.60 11.42
N PRO A 25 -5.12 5.26 10.24
CA PRO A 25 -4.02 5.56 9.32
C PRO A 25 -2.81 6.27 9.98
N ALA A 26 -3.03 7.21 10.88
CA ALA A 26 -1.96 7.95 11.57
C ALA A 26 -1.22 7.06 12.58
N VAL A 27 -1.93 6.14 13.23
CA VAL A 27 -1.33 5.12 14.11
C VAL A 27 -0.51 4.14 13.27
N CYS A 28 -1.00 3.76 12.09
CA CYS A 28 -0.31 2.88 11.16
C CYS A 28 1.02 3.48 10.67
N GLU A 29 1.07 4.77 10.32
CA GLU A 29 2.31 5.45 9.90
C GLU A 29 3.40 5.40 10.97
N LYS A 30 3.03 5.71 12.22
CA LYS A 30 3.97 5.68 13.34
C LYS A 30 4.47 4.25 13.61
N LEU A 31 3.58 3.27 13.58
CA LEU A 31 3.94 1.88 13.82
C LEU A 31 4.82 1.29 12.73
N LYS A 32 4.59 1.65 11.47
CA LYS A 32 5.45 1.24 10.35
C LYS A 32 6.87 1.75 10.53
N THR A 33 7.03 3.02 10.94
CA THR A 33 8.35 3.59 11.25
C THR A 33 9.03 2.82 12.39
N LEU A 34 8.33 2.61 13.51
CA LEU A 34 8.87 1.90 14.67
C LEU A 34 9.19 0.43 14.36
N ALA A 35 8.37 -0.24 13.56
CA ALA A 35 8.60 -1.61 13.15
C ALA A 35 9.83 -1.73 12.25
N GLU A 36 10.02 -0.79 11.32
CA GLU A 36 11.22 -0.75 10.48
C GLU A 36 12.47 -0.50 11.31
N GLU A 37 12.44 0.46 12.23
CA GLU A 37 13.55 0.73 13.16
C GLU A 37 13.91 -0.50 14.01
N ALA A 38 12.89 -1.20 14.52
CA ALA A 38 13.09 -2.44 15.28
C ALA A 38 13.68 -3.56 14.41
N ALA A 39 13.23 -3.71 13.16
CA ALA A 39 13.78 -4.68 12.21
C ALA A 39 15.26 -4.39 11.90
N TRP A 40 15.62 -3.14 11.65
CA TRP A 40 17.01 -2.73 11.42
C TRP A 40 17.90 -2.98 12.62
N LYS A 41 17.42 -2.63 13.83
CA LYS A 41 18.14 -2.91 15.08
C LYS A 41 18.39 -4.40 15.25
N PHE A 42 17.36 -5.21 15.10
CA PHE A 42 17.45 -6.67 15.22
C PHE A 42 18.40 -7.27 14.19
N ALA A 43 18.31 -6.83 12.93
CA ALA A 43 19.20 -7.30 11.87
C ALA A 43 20.67 -7.00 12.18
N LYS A 44 20.96 -5.77 12.65
CA LYS A 44 22.32 -5.38 13.07
C LYS A 44 22.84 -6.22 14.23
N GLU A 45 22.02 -6.45 15.26
CA GLU A 45 22.39 -7.24 16.45
C GLU A 45 22.64 -8.71 16.11
N ASN A 46 21.92 -9.26 15.13
CA ASN A 46 21.99 -10.66 14.73
C ASN A 46 22.81 -10.91 13.46
N LYS A 47 23.48 -9.89 12.92
CA LYS A 47 24.28 -9.96 11.68
C LYS A 47 23.50 -10.50 10.49
N LEU A 48 22.23 -10.10 10.37
CA LEU A 48 21.38 -10.42 9.23
C LEU A 48 21.57 -9.37 8.14
N ASP A 49 21.62 -9.82 6.88
CA ASP A 49 21.51 -8.94 5.74
C ASP A 49 20.03 -8.58 5.52
N LEU A 50 19.73 -7.29 5.56
CA LEU A 50 18.36 -6.77 5.51
C LEU A 50 18.25 -5.75 4.39
N VAL A 51 17.24 -5.94 3.54
CA VAL A 51 16.80 -4.98 2.53
C VAL A 51 15.34 -4.66 2.78
N ALA A 52 15.00 -3.37 2.80
CA ALA A 52 13.62 -2.90 2.97
C ALA A 52 13.05 -2.39 1.63
N ILE A 53 11.84 -2.85 1.29
CA ILE A 53 11.06 -2.31 0.17
C ILE A 53 9.93 -1.46 0.74
N ASN A 54 9.90 -0.18 0.38
CA ASN A 54 8.97 0.82 0.91
C ASN A 54 8.08 1.33 -0.23
N PRO A 55 6.96 0.65 -0.55
CA PRO A 55 6.07 1.07 -1.62
C PRO A 55 5.17 2.24 -1.22
N GLY A 56 4.69 2.98 -2.22
CA GLY A 56 3.54 3.87 -2.09
C GLY A 56 2.20 3.11 -2.03
N LEU A 57 1.16 3.71 -2.59
CA LEU A 57 -0.15 3.11 -2.78
C LEU A 57 -0.08 2.06 -3.91
N VAL A 58 -0.21 0.79 -3.52
CA VAL A 58 -0.09 -0.35 -4.43
C VAL A 58 -1.41 -0.63 -5.13
N ILE A 59 -1.42 -0.61 -6.46
CA ILE A 59 -2.58 -0.96 -7.30
C ILE A 59 -2.21 -2.04 -8.30
N GLY A 60 -3.20 -2.70 -8.88
CA GLY A 60 -2.98 -3.66 -9.95
C GLY A 60 -4.04 -4.76 -9.99
N PRO A 61 -3.79 -5.81 -10.79
CA PRO A 61 -4.68 -6.96 -10.88
C PRO A 61 -4.86 -7.64 -9.52
N LEU A 62 -6.10 -7.98 -9.18
CA LEU A 62 -6.43 -8.71 -7.95
C LEU A 62 -6.35 -10.22 -8.20
N LEU A 63 -5.69 -10.94 -7.29
CA LEU A 63 -5.67 -12.41 -7.27
C LEU A 63 -6.84 -13.01 -6.46
N GLN A 64 -7.57 -12.17 -5.75
CA GLN A 64 -8.71 -12.54 -4.91
C GLN A 64 -9.87 -11.54 -5.13
N PRO A 65 -11.13 -11.93 -4.86
CA PRO A 65 -12.28 -11.03 -5.03
C PRO A 65 -12.35 -9.92 -3.96
N ALA A 66 -11.60 -10.05 -2.87
CA ALA A 66 -11.51 -9.03 -1.82
C ALA A 66 -10.65 -7.84 -2.27
N LEU A 67 -11.09 -6.62 -1.93
CA LEU A 67 -10.38 -5.39 -2.23
C LEU A 67 -9.47 -5.02 -1.05
N ASN A 68 -8.23 -4.68 -1.34
CA ASN A 68 -7.33 -4.11 -0.34
C ASN A 68 -7.59 -2.61 -0.13
N THR A 69 -7.16 -2.07 1.00
CA THR A 69 -7.34 -0.63 1.32
C THR A 69 -6.72 0.28 0.27
N SER A 70 -5.64 -0.13 -0.41
CA SER A 70 -4.95 0.71 -1.39
C SER A 70 -5.69 0.90 -2.71
N VAL A 71 -6.67 0.05 -3.04
CA VAL A 71 -7.56 0.28 -4.20
C VAL A 71 -8.81 1.08 -3.85
N GLU A 72 -9.09 1.29 -2.57
CA GLU A 72 -10.26 2.04 -2.10
C GLU A 72 -10.36 3.46 -2.72
N PRO A 73 -9.27 4.25 -2.87
CA PRO A 73 -9.35 5.54 -3.52
C PRO A 73 -9.81 5.45 -4.98
N VAL A 74 -9.40 4.41 -5.71
CA VAL A 74 -9.84 4.18 -7.09
C VAL A 74 -11.29 3.72 -7.12
N LEU A 75 -11.69 2.83 -6.21
CA LEU A 75 -13.06 2.34 -6.09
C LEU A 75 -14.05 3.48 -5.84
N LYS A 76 -13.72 4.41 -4.95
CA LYS A 76 -14.57 5.58 -4.65
C LYS A 76 -14.86 6.39 -5.91
N LEU A 77 -13.85 6.63 -6.74
CA LEU A 77 -13.99 7.40 -7.98
C LEU A 77 -14.91 6.71 -9.01
N ILE A 78 -14.85 5.38 -9.11
CA ILE A 78 -15.66 4.63 -10.09
C ILE A 78 -17.08 4.34 -9.62
N ASN A 79 -17.35 4.38 -8.31
CA ASN A 79 -18.67 4.14 -7.73
C ASN A 79 -19.59 5.39 -7.74
N GLY A 80 -19.31 6.36 -8.62
CA GLY A 80 -20.20 7.49 -8.86
C GLY A 80 -20.13 8.59 -7.81
N THR A 81 -19.01 8.76 -7.11
CA THR A 81 -18.81 9.96 -6.28
C THR A 81 -18.83 11.19 -7.19
N GLN A 82 -19.56 12.23 -6.79
CA GLN A 82 -19.61 13.49 -7.56
C GLN A 82 -18.32 14.29 -7.45
N THR A 83 -17.53 14.03 -6.40
CA THR A 83 -16.27 14.73 -6.15
C THR A 83 -15.09 13.81 -5.91
N PHE A 84 -13.88 14.35 -6.07
CA PHE A 84 -12.64 13.68 -5.70
C PHE A 84 -11.83 14.53 -4.71
N PRO A 85 -11.02 13.91 -3.83
CA PRO A 85 -10.21 14.66 -2.87
C PRO A 85 -9.10 15.45 -3.58
N SER A 86 -8.81 16.65 -3.08
CA SER A 86 -7.60 17.41 -3.44
C SER A 86 -6.38 16.78 -2.76
N THR A 87 -5.96 15.61 -3.26
CA THR A 87 -4.92 14.79 -2.66
C THR A 87 -4.02 14.23 -3.75
N THR A 88 -2.72 14.23 -3.45
CA THR A 88 -1.69 13.66 -4.31
C THR A 88 -1.27 12.29 -3.77
N TYR A 89 -1.42 11.28 -4.61
CA TYR A 89 -1.07 9.90 -4.28
C TYR A 89 0.25 9.51 -4.95
N ARG A 90 0.94 8.57 -4.31
CA ARG A 90 2.17 7.94 -4.82
C ARG A 90 1.81 6.52 -5.23
N TRP A 91 1.74 6.23 -6.52
CA TRP A 91 1.25 4.95 -7.04
C TRP A 91 2.40 4.03 -7.43
N VAL A 92 2.20 2.73 -7.26
CA VAL A 92 3.07 1.67 -7.78
C VAL A 92 2.23 0.45 -8.16
N ASP A 93 2.63 -0.27 -9.23
CA ASP A 93 1.97 -1.51 -9.63
C ASP A 93 2.40 -2.68 -8.71
N VAL A 94 1.46 -3.54 -8.31
CA VAL A 94 1.73 -4.71 -7.46
C VAL A 94 2.78 -5.64 -8.06
N ARG A 95 2.86 -5.74 -9.39
CA ARG A 95 3.85 -6.56 -10.09
C ARG A 95 5.25 -5.97 -9.97
N ASP A 96 5.37 -4.64 -10.00
CA ASP A 96 6.66 -3.96 -9.78
C ASP A 96 7.13 -4.17 -8.34
N VAL A 97 6.21 -4.12 -7.37
CA VAL A 97 6.52 -4.44 -5.97
C VAL A 97 7.01 -5.86 -5.80
N ALA A 98 6.32 -6.84 -6.41
CA ALA A 98 6.73 -8.24 -6.37
C ALA A 98 8.11 -8.44 -7.00
N ASN A 99 8.35 -7.87 -8.18
CA ASN A 99 9.64 -7.94 -8.85
C ASN A 99 10.76 -7.29 -8.04
N ALA A 100 10.51 -6.16 -7.37
CA ALA A 100 11.51 -5.52 -6.52
C ALA A 100 11.90 -6.39 -5.32
N HIS A 101 10.96 -7.13 -4.72
CA HIS A 101 11.30 -8.08 -3.65
C HIS A 101 12.16 -9.23 -4.19
N ILE A 102 11.82 -9.78 -5.36
CA ILE A 102 12.62 -10.83 -6.02
C ILE A 102 14.03 -10.32 -6.29
N GLN A 103 14.17 -9.14 -6.90
CA GLN A 103 15.48 -8.56 -7.20
C GLN A 103 16.28 -8.22 -5.95
N ALA A 104 15.63 -7.70 -4.90
CA ALA A 104 16.30 -7.42 -3.62
C ALA A 104 16.85 -8.69 -2.97
N PHE A 105 16.23 -9.84 -3.21
CA PHE A 105 16.71 -11.14 -2.73
C PHE A 105 17.79 -11.74 -3.64
N GLU A 106 17.63 -11.65 -4.96
CA GLU A 106 18.50 -12.31 -5.93
C GLU A 106 19.79 -11.53 -6.25
N VAL A 107 19.78 -10.21 -6.15
CA VAL A 107 20.92 -9.35 -6.51
C VAL A 107 21.85 -9.21 -5.30
N PRO A 108 23.08 -9.77 -5.32
CA PRO A 108 23.95 -9.78 -4.13
C PRO A 108 24.42 -8.41 -3.67
N SER A 109 24.34 -7.39 -4.53
CA SER A 109 24.70 -6.01 -4.20
C SER A 109 23.53 -5.17 -3.68
N ALA A 110 22.30 -5.72 -3.67
CA ALA A 110 21.14 -5.01 -3.14
C ALA A 110 21.31 -4.79 -1.63
N ASN A 111 21.08 -3.56 -1.17
CA ASN A 111 21.25 -3.21 0.24
C ASN A 111 20.39 -2.00 0.61
N GLY A 112 20.12 -1.85 1.91
CA GLY A 112 19.47 -0.65 2.44
C GLY A 112 17.96 -0.62 2.18
N ARG A 113 17.46 0.55 1.78
CA ARG A 113 16.03 0.85 1.66
C ARG A 113 15.71 1.30 0.23
N TYR A 114 14.67 0.72 -0.37
CA TYR A 114 14.21 1.06 -1.71
C TYR A 114 12.81 1.65 -1.67
N CYS A 115 12.69 2.93 -2.03
CA CYS A 115 11.40 3.59 -2.22
C CYS A 115 10.78 3.16 -3.55
N LEU A 116 9.59 2.54 -3.50
CA LEU A 116 8.87 2.13 -4.71
C LEU A 116 7.66 3.02 -4.98
N VAL A 117 7.88 3.98 -5.86
CA VAL A 117 6.84 4.87 -6.39
C VAL A 117 7.09 5.05 -7.88
N SER A 118 6.17 4.55 -8.70
CA SER A 118 6.24 4.70 -10.17
C SER A 118 5.73 6.06 -10.62
N ARG A 119 4.64 6.54 -10.00
CA ARG A 119 4.04 7.83 -10.36
C ARG A 119 3.48 8.56 -9.15
N VAL A 120 3.80 9.85 -9.06
CA VAL A 120 3.12 10.78 -8.15
C VAL A 120 2.05 11.50 -8.96
N ALA A 121 0.78 11.36 -8.58
CA ALA A 121 -0.33 11.93 -9.34
C ALA A 121 -1.37 12.54 -8.39
N HIS A 122 -1.80 13.76 -8.71
CA HIS A 122 -2.97 14.35 -8.08
C HIS A 122 -4.22 13.55 -8.47
N CYS A 123 -5.22 13.48 -7.59
CA CYS A 123 -6.45 12.71 -7.84
C CYS A 123 -7.15 13.14 -9.15
N SER A 124 -7.11 14.43 -9.50
CA SER A 124 -7.64 14.93 -10.78
C SER A 124 -6.95 14.34 -12.01
N GLU A 125 -5.66 13.97 -11.93
CA GLU A 125 -4.99 13.26 -13.02
C GLU A 125 -5.48 11.82 -13.14
N VAL A 126 -5.71 11.15 -12.00
CA VAL A 126 -6.28 9.80 -11.97
C VAL A 126 -7.66 9.79 -12.60
N VAL A 127 -8.51 10.76 -12.24
CA VAL A 127 -9.85 10.94 -12.84
C VAL A 127 -9.77 11.20 -14.34
N LYS A 128 -8.82 12.03 -14.81
CA LYS A 128 -8.58 12.24 -16.25
C LYS A 128 -8.17 10.95 -16.98
N ILE A 129 -7.39 10.08 -16.33
CA ILE A 129 -7.03 8.78 -16.89
C ILE A 129 -8.26 7.87 -16.95
N LEU A 130 -9.05 7.81 -15.88
CA LEU A 130 -10.28 7.02 -15.83
C LEU A 130 -11.29 7.45 -16.91
N HIS A 131 -11.51 8.75 -17.11
CA HIS A 131 -12.37 9.29 -18.17
C HIS A 131 -11.90 8.89 -19.58
N LYS A 132 -10.58 8.84 -19.81
CA LYS A 132 -10.03 8.38 -21.10
C LYS A 132 -10.22 6.89 -21.34
N LEU A 133 -10.10 6.09 -20.28
CA LEU A 133 -10.22 4.63 -20.37
C LEU A 133 -11.67 4.16 -20.38
N TYR A 134 -12.57 4.89 -19.71
CA TYR A 134 -13.97 4.54 -19.52
C TYR A 134 -14.88 5.76 -19.81
N PRO A 135 -15.01 6.17 -21.09
CA PRO A 135 -15.67 7.42 -21.47
C PRO A 135 -17.18 7.45 -21.21
N THR A 136 -17.81 6.30 -20.98
CA THR A 136 -19.26 6.19 -20.71
C THR A 136 -19.59 6.03 -19.23
N SER A 137 -18.58 6.00 -18.35
CA SER A 137 -18.77 5.80 -16.91
C SER A 137 -19.13 7.10 -16.22
N ASN A 138 -19.97 7.00 -15.18
CA ASN A 138 -20.31 8.14 -14.32
C ASN A 138 -19.17 8.42 -13.34
N LEU A 139 -18.21 9.26 -13.76
CA LEU A 139 -17.03 9.64 -13.00
C LEU A 139 -17.13 11.11 -12.53
N PRO A 140 -16.46 11.49 -11.43
CA PRO A 140 -16.49 12.87 -10.95
C PRO A 140 -15.85 13.85 -11.94
N ASP A 141 -16.41 15.07 -11.98
CA ASP A 141 -15.89 16.19 -12.80
C ASP A 141 -15.20 17.28 -11.96
N LYS A 142 -15.38 17.30 -10.63
CA LYS A 142 -14.89 18.37 -9.74
C LYS A 142 -14.33 17.86 -8.42
#